data_AF-A0A2S4Y6R1-F1
#
_entry.id   AF-A0A2S4Y6R1-F1
#
_cell.length_a   1.000
_cell.length_b   1.000
_cell.length_c   1.000
_cell.angle_alpha   90.00
_cell.angle_beta   90.00
_cell.angle_gamma   90.00
#
_symmetry.space_group_name_H-M   'P 1'
#
loop_
_entity.id
_entity.type
_entity.pdbx_description
1 polymer ?
#
loop_
_entity_poly.entity_id
_entity_poly.type
_entity_poly.pdbx_seq_one_letter_code
_entity_poly.pdbx_strand_id
1 'polypeptide(L)'
;MKPFPTGAALAGCVLALAAVTGCSAASERSERPAVEASAAPAPGGCPTAASLPLPKDFPADLPVPEGAVVTSVEHRTGDRLVVSTVVRGGFDSALTFLQKELPKAGYALKEGEVEEDDAESNFSSRTVEGRWTLRTVPDCAGGVYLTYLTSAVS
;
A
#
# COMPACT_ATOMS: atom_id res chain seq x y z
N MET A 1 20.67 58.43 11.64
CA MET A 1 22.10 58.63 11.98
C MET A 1 22.54 57.45 12.83
N LYS A 2 23.60 56.73 12.43
CA LYS A 2 24.28 55.66 13.21
C LYS A 2 25.31 56.30 14.17
N PRO A 3 25.74 55.62 15.25
CA PRO A 3 26.93 54.77 15.15
C PRO A 3 26.86 53.43 15.92
N PHE A 4 27.80 52.56 15.54
CA PHE A 4 28.08 51.20 16.00
C PHE A 4 28.75 51.14 17.39
N PRO A 5 29.06 49.94 17.93
CA PRO A 5 30.36 49.35 17.60
C PRO A 5 30.36 47.84 17.32
N THR A 6 31.38 47.50 16.54
CA THR A 6 31.91 46.22 16.08
C THR A 6 32.60 45.45 17.21
N GLY A 7 32.52 44.12 17.19
CA GLY A 7 33.37 43.24 18.00
C GLY A 7 33.51 41.86 17.35
N ALA A 8 34.71 41.56 16.86
CA ALA A 8 35.19 40.26 16.39
C ALA A 8 35.20 39.23 17.56
N ALA A 9 35.27 37.91 17.40
CA ALA A 9 36.32 37.14 16.73
C ALA A 9 36.14 35.62 17.05
N LEU A 10 36.65 34.77 16.14
CA LEU A 10 37.37 33.49 16.33
C LEU A 10 36.69 32.16 16.77
N ALA A 11 37.08 31.13 16.00
CA ALA A 11 37.47 29.76 16.39
C ALA A 11 36.37 28.82 16.95
N GLY A 12 36.29 27.54 16.61
CA GLY A 12 37.17 26.64 15.86
C GLY A 12 36.52 25.24 15.81
N CYS A 13 37.00 24.40 14.89
CA CYS A 13 36.56 23.04 14.63
C CYS A 13 36.68 22.09 15.82
N VAL A 14 35.69 21.20 16.02
CA VAL A 14 35.95 19.82 16.51
C VAL A 14 34.95 18.86 15.84
N LEU A 15 35.43 18.12 14.83
CA LEU A 15 34.82 16.88 14.33
C LEU A 15 35.23 15.75 15.27
N ALA A 16 34.29 15.19 16.03
CA ALA A 16 34.50 14.00 16.82
C ALA A 16 33.81 12.81 16.13
N LEU A 17 34.58 12.00 15.39
CA LEU A 17 34.17 10.67 14.98
C LEU A 17 34.34 9.72 16.17
N ALA A 18 33.24 9.34 16.80
CA ALA A 18 33.21 8.22 17.74
C ALA A 18 32.94 6.93 16.95
N ALA A 19 33.99 6.15 16.69
CA ALA A 19 33.86 4.77 16.23
C ALA A 19 33.41 3.91 17.42
N VAL A 20 32.14 3.50 17.41
CA VAL A 20 31.63 2.50 18.36
C VAL A 20 32.04 1.11 17.86
N THR A 21 32.93 0.48 18.60
CA THR A 21 33.29 -0.93 18.46
C THR A 21 32.10 -1.80 18.90
N GLY A 22 31.36 -2.33 17.92
CA GLY A 22 30.24 -3.25 18.15
C GLY A 22 30.73 -4.62 18.62
N CYS A 23 30.42 -4.93 19.87
CA CYS A 23 30.67 -6.19 20.55
C CYS A 23 29.93 -7.34 19.86
N SER A 24 30.66 -8.40 19.50
CA SER A 24 30.08 -9.66 19.02
C SER A 24 29.43 -10.40 20.19
N ALA A 25 28.12 -10.25 20.35
CA ALA A 25 27.32 -11.14 21.18
C ALA A 25 26.90 -12.35 20.34
N ALA A 26 27.51 -13.50 20.65
CA ALA A 26 26.99 -14.80 20.25
C ALA A 26 25.64 -15.00 20.96
N SER A 27 24.54 -14.84 20.22
CA SER A 27 23.22 -15.23 20.70
C SER A 27 22.92 -16.66 20.31
N GLU A 28 22.64 -17.39 21.38
CA GLU A 28 22.19 -18.76 21.48
C GLU A 28 21.11 -19.13 20.47
N ARG A 29 21.28 -20.34 19.93
CA ARG A 29 20.32 -21.12 19.15
C ARG A 29 19.00 -21.19 19.91
N SER A 30 18.07 -20.30 19.58
CA SER A 30 16.64 -20.44 19.88
C SER A 30 16.00 -21.25 18.76
N GLU A 31 15.71 -22.50 19.08
CA GLU A 31 14.91 -23.42 18.30
C GLU A 31 13.48 -22.86 18.23
N ARG A 32 13.15 -22.14 17.14
CA ARG A 32 11.76 -21.78 16.83
C ARG A 32 11.07 -23.01 16.24
N PRO A 33 9.82 -23.31 16.63
CA PRO A 33 9.04 -24.37 16.02
C PRO A 33 8.83 -24.03 14.54
N ALA A 34 8.90 -25.08 13.71
CA ALA A 34 8.71 -25.01 12.27
C ALA A 34 7.45 -24.23 11.94
N VAL A 35 7.63 -23.02 11.41
CA VAL A 35 6.58 -22.33 10.66
C VAL A 35 6.33 -23.19 9.43
N GLU A 36 5.05 -23.50 9.19
CA GLU A 36 4.56 -24.16 7.99
C GLU A 36 5.34 -23.72 6.75
N ALA A 37 5.76 -24.69 5.95
CA ALA A 37 6.42 -24.48 4.68
C ALA A 37 5.57 -23.54 3.83
N SER A 38 5.96 -22.28 3.77
CA SER A 38 5.52 -21.36 2.73
C SER A 38 5.96 -21.99 1.41
N ALA A 39 4.99 -22.50 0.66
CA ALA A 39 5.23 -23.03 -0.67
C ALA A 39 5.92 -21.91 -1.47
N ALA A 40 7.13 -22.21 -1.94
CA ALA A 40 7.86 -21.28 -2.81
C ALA A 40 6.97 -20.90 -3.99
N PRO A 41 6.88 -19.61 -4.36
CA PRO A 41 6.05 -19.20 -5.48
C PRO A 41 6.56 -19.89 -6.75
N ALA A 42 5.64 -20.54 -7.46
CA ALA A 42 5.92 -21.10 -8.77
C ALA A 42 6.45 -20.00 -9.72
N PRO A 43 7.34 -20.31 -10.66
CA PRO A 43 7.88 -19.34 -11.60
C PRO A 43 6.74 -18.85 -12.52
N GLY A 44 6.35 -17.60 -12.34
CA GLY A 44 5.20 -16.96 -12.98
C GLY A 44 4.52 -16.04 -11.96
N GLY A 45 5.00 -14.80 -11.86
CA GLY A 45 4.85 -13.86 -10.74
C GLY A 45 3.44 -13.38 -10.36
N CYS A 46 2.39 -14.02 -10.87
CA CYS A 46 1.03 -13.78 -10.38
C CYS A 46 0.69 -14.73 -9.22
N PRO A 47 0.02 -14.25 -8.16
CA PRO A 47 -0.69 -15.12 -7.23
C PRO A 47 -1.62 -16.07 -8.01
N THR A 48 -1.35 -17.36 -7.89
CA THR A 48 -2.15 -18.47 -8.44
C THR A 48 -2.91 -19.22 -7.35
N ALA A 49 -2.78 -18.77 -6.10
CA ALA A 49 -3.53 -19.30 -4.98
C ALA A 49 -5.04 -19.10 -5.19
N ALA A 50 -5.84 -19.96 -4.55
CA ALA A 50 -7.28 -19.78 -4.52
C ALA A 50 -7.63 -18.40 -3.93
N SER A 51 -8.59 -17.71 -4.53
CA SER A 51 -9.07 -16.43 -4.01
C SER A 51 -9.63 -16.60 -2.61
N LEU A 52 -9.27 -15.69 -1.71
CA LEU A 52 -9.99 -15.53 -0.46
C LEU A 52 -11.42 -15.02 -0.75
N PRO A 53 -12.39 -15.28 0.15
CA PRO A 53 -13.69 -14.63 0.07
C PRO A 53 -13.56 -13.13 0.39
N LEU A 54 -14.37 -12.32 -0.29
CA LEU A 54 -14.54 -10.91 0.09
C LEU A 54 -15.20 -10.87 1.49
N PRO A 55 -14.67 -10.08 2.44
CA PRO A 55 -15.18 -10.09 3.80
C PRO A 55 -16.55 -9.41 3.88
N LYS A 56 -17.39 -9.80 4.85
CA LYS A 56 -18.80 -9.37 4.94
C LYS A 56 -18.99 -7.88 5.17
N ASP A 57 -17.97 -7.23 5.72
CA ASP A 57 -17.90 -5.80 6.01
C ASP A 57 -17.26 -4.99 4.87
N PHE A 58 -16.84 -5.64 3.77
CA PHE A 58 -16.55 -4.92 2.55
C PHE A 58 -17.85 -4.30 2.00
N PRO A 59 -17.84 -3.01 1.60
CA PRO A 59 -19.07 -2.36 1.14
C PRO A 59 -19.66 -3.10 -0.07
N ALA A 60 -20.91 -3.55 0.07
CA ALA A 60 -21.56 -4.41 -0.93
C ALA A 60 -21.79 -3.71 -2.28
N ASP A 61 -21.83 -2.37 -2.27
CA ASP A 61 -21.98 -1.52 -3.44
C ASP A 61 -20.63 -1.04 -4.03
N LEU A 62 -19.50 -1.28 -3.36
CA LEU A 62 -18.18 -0.92 -3.90
C LEU A 62 -17.79 -1.91 -5.01
N PRO A 63 -17.71 -1.46 -6.28
CA PRO A 63 -17.46 -2.37 -7.39
C PRO A 63 -16.03 -2.89 -7.35
N VAL A 64 -15.88 -4.18 -7.63
CA VAL A 64 -14.60 -4.89 -7.77
C VAL A 64 -14.51 -5.43 -9.20
N PRO A 65 -13.37 -5.31 -9.91
CA PRO A 65 -13.21 -5.86 -11.25
C PRO A 65 -13.58 -7.34 -11.32
N GLU A 66 -14.27 -7.74 -12.38
CA GLU A 66 -14.61 -9.15 -12.61
C GLU A 66 -13.34 -10.00 -12.64
N GLY A 67 -13.38 -11.16 -11.96
CA GLY A 67 -12.24 -12.07 -11.88
C GLY A 67 -11.09 -11.58 -10.99
N ALA A 68 -11.29 -10.51 -10.20
CA ALA A 68 -10.32 -10.13 -9.17
C ALA A 68 -10.10 -11.26 -8.17
N VAL A 69 -8.84 -11.60 -7.94
CA VAL A 69 -8.42 -12.61 -6.95
C VAL A 69 -8.07 -11.89 -5.66
N VAL A 70 -8.83 -12.11 -4.59
CA VAL A 70 -8.54 -11.55 -3.27
C VAL A 70 -7.35 -12.30 -2.68
N THR A 71 -6.27 -11.57 -2.41
CA THR A 71 -5.00 -12.12 -1.92
C THR A 71 -4.75 -11.82 -0.44
N SER A 72 -5.35 -10.75 0.08
CA SER A 72 -5.25 -10.38 1.50
C SER A 72 -6.48 -9.60 1.96
N VAL A 73 -6.83 -9.79 3.23
CA VAL A 73 -7.84 -9.02 3.95
C VAL A 73 -7.25 -8.63 5.31
N GLU A 74 -7.29 -7.35 5.64
CA GLU A 74 -6.73 -6.86 6.90
C GLU A 74 -7.62 -5.80 7.56
N HIS A 75 -7.96 -6.05 8.82
CA HIS A 75 -8.66 -5.10 9.69
C HIS A 75 -7.65 -4.24 10.46
N ARG A 76 -7.84 -2.93 10.39
CA ARG A 76 -6.98 -1.91 11.01
C ARG A 76 -7.77 -1.13 12.06
N THR A 77 -7.04 -0.40 12.92
CA THR A 77 -7.64 0.49 13.92
C THR A 77 -8.55 1.54 13.27
N GLY A 78 -9.64 1.89 13.96
CA GLY A 78 -10.64 2.84 13.47
C GLY A 78 -11.54 2.27 12.38
N ASP A 79 -11.94 1.00 12.51
CA ASP A 79 -12.85 0.28 11.60
C ASP A 79 -12.44 0.37 10.12
N ARG A 80 -11.13 0.42 9.88
CA ARG A 80 -10.55 0.45 8.54
C ARG A 80 -10.35 -0.96 8.04
N LEU A 81 -10.76 -1.21 6.81
CA LEU A 81 -10.61 -2.47 6.12
C LEU A 81 -9.69 -2.28 4.91
N VAL A 82 -8.68 -3.14 4.78
CA VAL A 82 -7.83 -3.23 3.58
C VAL A 82 -8.13 -4.55 2.88
N VAL A 83 -8.48 -4.48 1.60
CA VAL A 83 -8.64 -5.65 0.73
C VAL A 83 -7.68 -5.52 -0.44
N SER A 84 -6.72 -6.44 -0.52
CA SER A 84 -5.78 -6.52 -1.64
C SER A 84 -6.21 -7.60 -2.61
N THR A 85 -6.13 -7.27 -3.90
CA THR A 85 -6.52 -8.15 -4.99
C THR A 85 -5.49 -8.13 -6.10
N VAL A 86 -5.50 -9.18 -6.92
CA VAL A 86 -4.87 -9.18 -8.24
C VAL A 86 -5.95 -9.23 -9.30
N VAL A 87 -5.90 -8.26 -10.21
CA VAL A 87 -6.81 -8.13 -11.35
C VAL A 87 -6.05 -8.46 -12.63
N ARG A 88 -6.67 -9.23 -13.52
CA ARG A 88 -6.13 -9.55 -14.84
C ARG A 88 -6.68 -8.56 -15.87
N GLY A 89 -5.91 -8.29 -16.92
CA GLY A 89 -6.33 -7.39 -18.02
C GLY A 89 -5.54 -6.09 -18.12
N GLY A 90 -4.54 -5.90 -17.25
CA GLY A 90 -3.59 -4.80 -17.31
C GLY A 90 -4.03 -3.54 -16.58
N PHE A 91 -3.07 -2.62 -16.41
CA PHE A 91 -3.20 -1.39 -15.64
C PHE A 91 -4.30 -0.49 -16.18
N ASP A 92 -4.27 -0.19 -17.48
CA ASP A 92 -5.24 0.70 -18.13
C ASP A 92 -6.69 0.21 -18.01
N SER A 93 -6.89 -1.11 -18.11
CA SER A 93 -8.22 -1.73 -17.98
C SER A 93 -8.74 -1.60 -16.55
N ALA A 94 -7.89 -1.86 -15.56
CA ALA A 94 -8.24 -1.73 -14.14
C ALA A 94 -8.52 -0.25 -13.78
N LEU A 95 -7.68 0.67 -14.28
CA LEU A 95 -7.86 2.10 -14.08
C LEU A 95 -9.17 2.59 -14.71
N THR A 96 -9.44 2.18 -15.95
CA THR A 96 -10.68 2.49 -16.66
C THR A 96 -11.91 1.96 -15.91
N PHE A 97 -11.82 0.75 -15.35
CA PHE A 97 -12.89 0.19 -14.52
C PHE A 97 -13.15 1.09 -13.31
N LEU A 98 -12.12 1.43 -12.53
CA LEU A 98 -12.28 2.24 -11.33
C LEU A 98 -12.84 3.63 -11.65
N GLN A 99 -12.36 4.26 -12.72
CA GLN A 99 -12.83 5.57 -13.15
C GLN A 99 -14.29 5.59 -13.62
N LYS A 100 -14.82 4.46 -14.10
CA LYS A 100 -16.18 4.36 -14.65
C LYS A 100 -17.18 3.76 -13.67
N GLU A 101 -16.81 2.68 -13.00
CA GLU A 101 -17.74 1.89 -12.20
C GLU A 101 -17.95 2.48 -10.80
N LEU A 102 -16.94 3.10 -10.17
CA LEU A 102 -17.12 3.76 -8.87
C LEU A 102 -18.15 4.89 -8.96
N PRO A 103 -18.08 5.84 -9.93
CA PRO A 103 -19.11 6.86 -10.10
C PRO A 103 -20.50 6.29 -10.39
N LYS A 104 -20.60 5.24 -11.20
CA LYS A 104 -21.90 4.57 -11.47
C LYS A 104 -22.49 3.93 -10.22
N ALA A 105 -21.66 3.43 -9.31
CA ALA A 105 -22.06 2.89 -8.02
C ALA A 105 -22.35 3.99 -6.96
N GLY A 106 -22.21 5.28 -7.31
CA GLY A 106 -22.51 6.39 -6.42
C GLY A 106 -21.34 6.86 -5.56
N TYR A 107 -20.11 6.44 -5.87
CA TYR A 107 -18.90 6.95 -5.24
C TYR A 107 -18.35 8.15 -6.01
N ALA A 108 -18.05 9.24 -5.31
CA ALA A 108 -17.32 10.37 -5.88
C ALA A 108 -15.81 10.10 -5.79
N LEU A 109 -15.13 10.09 -6.94
CA LEU A 109 -13.66 10.14 -6.99
C LEU A 109 -13.18 11.52 -6.53
N LYS A 110 -12.08 11.54 -5.78
CA LYS A 110 -11.50 12.74 -5.14
C LYS A 110 -10.05 12.89 -5.59
N GLU A 111 -9.18 13.40 -4.71
CA GLU A 111 -7.76 13.58 -5.01
C GLU A 111 -7.15 12.24 -5.46
N GLY A 112 -6.34 12.29 -6.49
CA GLY A 112 -5.71 11.11 -7.07
C GLY A 112 -4.70 11.48 -8.13
N GLU A 113 -3.86 10.50 -8.45
CA GLU A 113 -2.77 10.63 -9.42
C GLU A 113 -2.66 9.35 -10.25
N VAL A 114 -2.08 9.51 -11.44
CA VAL A 114 -1.77 8.41 -12.36
C VAL A 114 -0.34 8.62 -12.82
N GLU A 115 0.48 7.62 -12.56
CA GLU A 115 1.84 7.47 -13.04
C GLU A 115 1.91 6.26 -14.00
N GLU A 116 3.09 5.99 -14.57
CA GLU A 116 3.27 4.94 -15.59
C GLU A 116 2.90 3.54 -15.07
N ASP A 117 3.21 3.25 -13.81
CA ASP A 117 3.07 1.93 -13.18
C ASP A 117 2.25 1.94 -11.87
N ASP A 118 1.82 3.12 -11.41
CA ASP A 118 1.03 3.31 -10.18
C ASP A 118 -0.10 4.30 -10.44
N ALA A 119 -1.24 4.09 -9.79
CA ALA A 119 -2.31 5.09 -9.74
C ALA A 119 -3.04 4.96 -8.42
N GLU A 120 -3.51 6.08 -7.89
CA GLU A 120 -4.36 6.09 -6.71
C GLU A 120 -5.43 7.15 -6.78
N SER A 121 -6.54 6.91 -6.10
CA SER A 121 -7.52 7.96 -5.84
C SER A 121 -8.31 7.68 -4.56
N ASN A 122 -8.53 8.75 -3.81
CA ASN A 122 -9.52 8.78 -2.76
C ASN A 122 -10.93 8.69 -3.36
N PHE A 123 -11.87 8.11 -2.63
CA PHE A 123 -13.27 8.08 -3.00
C PHE A 123 -14.17 8.20 -1.77
N SER A 124 -15.40 8.66 -1.98
CA SER A 124 -16.41 8.68 -0.93
C SER A 124 -17.83 8.47 -1.43
N SER A 125 -18.68 7.91 -0.58
CA SER A 125 -20.13 7.84 -0.72
C SER A 125 -20.79 8.43 0.53
N ARG A 126 -22.10 8.21 0.71
CA ARG A 126 -22.82 8.63 1.93
C ARG A 126 -22.39 7.86 3.18
N THR A 127 -21.83 6.68 3.03
CA THR A 127 -21.58 5.74 4.15
C THR A 127 -20.14 5.25 4.20
N VAL A 128 -19.36 5.44 3.15
CA VAL A 128 -17.98 4.93 3.03
C VAL A 128 -17.05 6.03 2.53
N GLU A 129 -15.87 6.11 3.13
CA GLU A 129 -14.72 6.81 2.58
C GLU A 129 -13.59 5.81 2.35
N GLY A 130 -12.72 6.09 1.39
CA GLY A 130 -11.66 5.17 1.09
C GLY A 130 -10.64 5.69 0.09
N ARG A 131 -9.71 4.81 -0.25
CA ARG A 131 -8.71 4.98 -1.29
C ARG A 131 -8.54 3.67 -2.04
N TRP A 132 -8.39 3.73 -3.35
CA TRP A 132 -7.86 2.62 -4.13
C TRP A 132 -6.46 2.93 -4.61
N THR A 133 -5.64 1.89 -4.76
CA THR A 133 -4.31 1.96 -5.39
C THR A 133 -4.19 0.86 -6.45
N LEU A 134 -3.57 1.16 -7.58
CA LEU A 134 -3.27 0.23 -8.67
C LEU A 134 -1.77 0.18 -8.90
N ARG A 135 -1.17 -1.00 -8.91
CA ARG A 135 0.26 -1.17 -9.22
C ARG A 135 0.51 -2.29 -10.20
N THR A 136 1.32 -2.05 -11.22
CA THR A 136 1.76 -3.12 -12.12
C THR A 136 2.52 -4.19 -11.33
N VAL A 137 2.35 -5.45 -11.72
CA VAL A 137 3.04 -6.58 -11.08
C VAL A 137 4.09 -7.11 -12.04
N PRO A 138 5.39 -6.92 -11.75
CA PRO A 138 6.46 -7.52 -12.52
C PRO A 138 6.26 -9.04 -12.64
N ASP A 139 6.56 -9.59 -13.82
CA ASP A 139 6.47 -11.03 -14.10
C ASP A 139 5.07 -11.65 -13.96
N CYS A 140 4.02 -10.83 -13.86
CA CYS A 140 2.63 -11.25 -13.83
C CYS A 140 1.92 -10.74 -15.09
N ALA A 141 1.79 -11.59 -16.11
CA ALA A 141 1.30 -11.25 -17.44
C ALA A 141 -0.03 -10.47 -17.42
N GLY A 142 0.05 -9.14 -17.47
CA GLY A 142 -1.10 -8.24 -17.40
C GLY A 142 -1.84 -8.26 -16.06
N GLY A 143 -1.20 -8.66 -14.97
CA GLY A 143 -1.76 -8.58 -13.63
C GLY A 143 -1.41 -7.25 -12.95
N VAL A 144 -2.35 -6.75 -12.17
CA VAL A 144 -2.25 -5.49 -11.44
C VAL A 144 -2.69 -5.74 -10.00
N TYR A 145 -1.91 -5.24 -9.03
CA TYR A 145 -2.38 -5.18 -7.65
C TYR A 145 -3.38 -4.05 -7.52
N LEU A 146 -4.62 -4.38 -7.18
CA LEU A 146 -5.64 -3.43 -6.79
C LEU A 146 -5.89 -3.59 -5.29
N THR A 147 -5.65 -2.53 -4.53
CA THR A 147 -5.96 -2.49 -3.10
C THR A 147 -7.04 -1.46 -2.83
N TYR A 148 -8.05 -1.84 -2.05
CA TYR A 148 -9.01 -0.92 -1.44
C TYR A 148 -8.67 -0.74 0.03
N LEU A 149 -8.68 0.51 0.48
CA LEU A 149 -8.79 0.90 1.88
C LEU A 149 -10.16 1.55 2.07
N THR A 150 -10.96 1.06 3.01
CA THR A 150 -12.30 1.62 3.32
C THR A 150 -12.47 1.88 4.80
N SER A 151 -13.25 2.89 5.14
CA SER A 151 -13.79 3.16 6.48
C SER A 151 -15.22 3.66 6.37
N ALA A 152 -16.00 3.50 7.45
CA ALA A 152 -17.29 4.19 7.56
C ALA A 152 -17.09 5.71 7.66
N VAL A 153 -18.01 6.48 7.08
CA VAL A 153 -18.09 7.93 7.32
C VAL A 153 -18.40 8.17 8.80
N SER A 154 -17.62 9.04 9.46
CA SER A 154 -17.81 9.42 10.87
C SER A 154 -18.79 10.56 11.07
#